data_AF-E4Y8T4-F1
#
_entry.id   AF-E4Y8T4-F1
#
_cell.length_a   1.000
_cell.length_b   1.000
_cell.length_c   1.000
_cell.angle_alpha   90.00
_cell.angle_beta   90.00
_cell.angle_gamma   90.00
#
_symmetry.space_group_name_H-M   'P 1'
#
loop_
_entity.id
_entity.type
_entity.pdbx_description
1 polymer ?
#
loop_
_entity_poly.entity_id
_entity_poly.type
_entity_poly.pdbx_seq_one_letter_code
_entity_poly.pdbx_strand_id
1 'polypeptide(L)'
;MGGTEEEKKKEEPTKKVPYFSLYRYASGKDKLLIAVAWLCAVISGVADPAMIIFFGKSVNDFATAGKFVACENDKDALLAEFLESDESLDIGLSQPMGENILYFVILGCVVWVTGFVQTSCLMLSSENQINRLRAAYFSAIAS
;
A
#
# COMPACT_ATOMS: atom_id res chain seq x y z
N MET A 1 -43.09 5.18 -48.72
CA MET A 1 -42.26 5.51 -47.55
C MET A 1 -42.43 4.35 -46.60
N GLY A 2 -41.59 3.31 -46.66
CA GLY A 2 -40.17 3.40 -46.32
C GLY A 2 -40.07 2.87 -44.89
N GLY A 3 -39.97 1.54 -44.76
CA GLY A 3 -39.79 0.90 -43.46
C GLY A 3 -38.39 1.15 -42.93
N THR A 4 -38.28 1.11 -41.61
CA THR A 4 -37.21 0.38 -40.93
C THR A 4 -37.73 0.05 -39.54
N GLU A 5 -37.83 -1.24 -39.31
CA GLU A 5 -38.00 -1.87 -38.01
C GLU A 5 -36.86 -1.40 -37.10
N GLU A 6 -37.19 -0.85 -35.94
CA GLU A 6 -36.21 -0.72 -34.87
C GLU A 6 -35.92 -2.12 -34.33
N GLU A 7 -34.84 -2.73 -34.81
CA GLU A 7 -34.23 -3.90 -34.19
C GLU A 7 -33.86 -3.55 -32.73
N LYS A 8 -34.67 -4.03 -31.79
CA LYS A 8 -34.26 -4.20 -30.39
C LYS A 8 -33.10 -5.19 -30.35
N LYS A 9 -31.89 -4.67 -30.39
CA LYS A 9 -30.66 -5.41 -30.09
C LYS A 9 -30.78 -5.97 -28.67
N LYS A 10 -31.08 -7.27 -28.56
CA LYS A 10 -31.01 -8.04 -27.31
C LYS A 10 -29.58 -7.94 -26.79
N GLU A 11 -29.38 -7.19 -25.72
CA GLU A 11 -28.18 -7.30 -24.90
C GLU A 11 -28.18 -8.69 -24.27
N GLU A 12 -27.31 -9.58 -24.76
CA GLU A 12 -27.07 -10.86 -24.11
C GLU A 12 -26.57 -10.60 -22.69
N PRO A 13 -27.12 -11.28 -21.67
CA PRO A 13 -26.72 -11.05 -20.29
C PRO A 13 -25.23 -11.37 -20.17
N THR A 14 -24.43 -10.34 -19.91
CA THR A 14 -22.99 -10.43 -19.75
C THR A 14 -22.74 -11.44 -18.63
N LYS A 15 -22.40 -12.68 -19.01
CA LYS A 15 -22.19 -13.79 -18.09
C LYS A 15 -21.01 -13.43 -17.20
N LYS A 16 -21.29 -12.85 -16.03
CA LYS A 16 -20.28 -12.43 -15.06
C LYS A 16 -19.51 -13.67 -14.64
N VAL A 17 -18.32 -13.82 -15.20
CA VAL A 17 -17.42 -14.90 -14.79
C VAL A 17 -16.97 -14.56 -13.37
N PRO A 18 -17.13 -15.47 -12.40
CA PRO A 18 -16.74 -15.18 -11.03
C PRO A 18 -15.23 -14.92 -10.96
N TYR A 19 -14.82 -13.86 -10.26
CA TYR A 19 -13.40 -13.45 -10.10
C TYR A 19 -12.51 -14.61 -9.61
N PHE A 20 -13.06 -15.51 -8.80
CA PHE A 20 -12.36 -16.70 -8.31
C PHE A 20 -12.04 -17.73 -9.42
N SER A 21 -12.79 -17.73 -10.53
CA SER A 21 -12.51 -18.60 -11.68
C SER A 21 -11.29 -18.13 -12.50
N LEU A 22 -10.89 -16.85 -12.41
CA LEU A 22 -9.60 -16.39 -12.96
C LEU A 22 -8.42 -16.92 -12.13
N TYR A 23 -8.59 -17.01 -10.81
CA TYR A 23 -7.55 -17.49 -9.89
C TYR A 23 -7.31 -19.00 -9.92
N ARG A 24 -8.13 -19.77 -10.65
CA ARG A 24 -7.91 -21.21 -10.87
C ARG A 24 -6.58 -21.50 -11.59
N TYR A 25 -6.04 -20.50 -12.29
CA TYR A 25 -4.71 -20.56 -12.92
C TYR A 25 -3.66 -19.70 -12.22
N ALA A 26 -3.88 -19.13 -11.04
CA ALA A 26 -2.82 -18.45 -10.31
C ALA A 26 -1.88 -19.49 -9.66
N SER A 27 -0.61 -19.52 -10.08
CA SER A 27 0.40 -20.41 -9.48
C SER A 27 0.59 -20.08 -8.00
N GLY A 28 0.98 -21.05 -7.17
CA GLY A 28 1.19 -20.81 -5.73
C GLY A 28 2.17 -19.66 -5.43
N LYS A 29 3.16 -19.46 -6.30
CA LYS A 29 4.15 -18.36 -6.20
C LYS A 29 3.55 -16.98 -6.51
N ASP A 30 2.62 -16.89 -7.45
CA ASP A 30 1.94 -15.63 -7.79
C ASP A 30 1.03 -15.18 -6.64
N LYS A 31 0.34 -16.11 -5.97
CA LYS A 31 -0.45 -15.82 -4.76
C LYS A 31 0.42 -15.28 -3.62
N LEU A 32 1.62 -15.83 -3.43
CA LEU A 32 2.57 -15.34 -2.41
C LEU A 32 3.06 -13.93 -2.75
N LEU A 33 3.41 -13.66 -4.01
CA LEU A 33 3.83 -12.32 -4.46
C LEU A 33 2.73 -11.27 -4.25
N ILE A 34 1.48 -11.62 -4.54
CA ILE A 34 0.32 -10.75 -4.29
C ILE A 34 0.11 -10.54 -2.80
N ALA A 35 0.20 -11.59 -1.97
CA ALA A 35 0.07 -11.47 -0.52
C ALA A 35 1.13 -10.53 0.08
N VAL A 36 2.40 -10.67 -0.34
CA VAL A 36 3.49 -9.78 0.08
C VAL A 36 3.26 -8.34 -0.39
N ALA A 37 2.80 -8.15 -1.63
CA ALA A 37 2.47 -6.83 -2.15
C ALA A 37 1.34 -6.15 -1.36
N TRP A 38 0.32 -6.92 -0.94
CA TRP A 38 -0.77 -6.41 -0.11
C TRP A 38 -0.29 -5.99 1.28
N LEU A 39 0.59 -6.78 1.91
CA LEU A 39 1.20 -6.40 3.19
C LEU A 39 2.01 -5.10 3.06
N CYS A 40 2.84 -4.99 2.02
CA CYS A 40 3.59 -3.76 1.73
C CYS A 40 2.68 -2.56 1.44
N ALA A 41 1.53 -2.79 0.78
CA ALA A 41 0.55 -1.74 0.51
C ALA A 41 -0.11 -1.19 1.78
N VAL A 42 -0.40 -2.06 2.76
CA VAL A 42 -0.92 -1.62 4.06
C VAL A 42 0.13 -0.77 4.79
N ILE A 43 1.39 -1.21 4.82
CA ILE A 43 2.48 -0.47 5.47
C ILE A 43 2.66 0.92 4.85
N SER A 44 2.73 1.00 3.52
CA SER A 44 2.86 2.29 2.82
C SER A 44 1.63 3.19 3.04
N GLY A 45 0.43 2.62 3.12
CA GLY A 45 -0.80 3.38 3.38
C GLY A 45 -0.90 3.95 4.80
N VAL A 46 -0.30 3.28 5.80
CA VAL A 46 -0.21 3.79 7.18
C VAL A 46 0.92 4.82 7.32
N ALA A 47 1.96 4.75 6.48
CA ALA A 47 3.07 5.68 6.53
C ALA A 47 2.67 7.13 6.22
N ASP A 48 1.73 7.35 5.29
CA ASP A 48 1.20 8.68 4.93
C ASP A 48 0.60 9.42 6.15
N PRO A 49 -0.38 8.86 6.90
CA PRO A 49 -0.89 9.48 8.11
C PRO A 49 0.13 9.49 9.27
N ALA A 50 1.00 8.49 9.38
CA ALA A 50 2.03 8.46 10.42
C ALA A 50 2.98 9.67 10.32
N MET A 51 3.40 10.04 9.11
CA MET A 51 4.27 11.21 8.89
C MET A 51 3.63 12.51 9.43
N ILE A 52 2.31 12.67 9.28
CA ILE A 52 1.57 13.82 9.80
C ILE A 52 1.59 13.84 11.34
N ILE A 53 1.47 12.69 11.98
CA ILE A 53 1.53 12.57 13.46
C ILE A 53 2.91 12.93 13.98
N PHE A 54 3.99 12.44 13.35
CA PHE A 54 5.37 12.79 13.73
C PHE A 54 5.66 14.28 13.57
N PHE A 55 5.19 14.89 12.47
CA PHE A 55 5.28 16.33 12.31
C PHE A 55 4.51 17.08 13.40
N GLY A 56 3.34 16.59 13.80
CA GLY A 56 2.57 17.11 14.92
C GLY A 56 3.32 17.07 16.25
N LYS A 57 3.99 15.96 16.57
CA LYS A 57 4.85 15.83 17.77
C LYS A 57 5.99 16.86 17.74
N SER A 58 6.69 17.00 16.60
CA SER A 58 7.78 17.98 16.44
C SER A 58 7.31 19.43 16.62
N VAL A 59 6.14 19.79 16.03
CA VAL A 59 5.53 21.11 16.24
C VAL A 59 5.10 21.31 17.69
N ASN A 60 4.57 20.28 18.35
CA ASN A 60 4.22 20.34 19.76
C ASN A 60 5.46 20.54 20.65
N ASP A 61 6.61 19.94 20.33
CA ASP A 61 7.85 20.13 21.07
C ASP A 61 8.35 21.57 20.95
N PHE A 62 8.31 22.16 19.75
CA PHE A 62 8.64 23.58 19.56
C PHE A 62 7.65 24.51 20.26
N ALA A 63 6.35 24.21 20.19
CA ALA A 63 5.32 24.96 20.88
C ALA A 63 5.47 24.85 22.40
N THR A 64 5.87 23.68 22.92
CA THR A 64 6.09 23.45 24.34
C THR A 64 7.37 24.13 24.81
N ALA A 65 8.46 24.14 24.04
CA ALA A 65 9.62 24.99 24.33
C ALA A 65 9.24 26.48 24.42
N GLY A 66 8.33 26.94 23.55
CA GLY A 66 7.72 28.27 23.64
C GLY A 66 6.74 28.43 24.81
N LYS A 67 6.09 27.36 25.28
CA LYS A 67 5.21 27.34 26.45
C LYS A 67 5.93 27.10 27.78
N PHE A 68 7.15 26.55 27.82
CA PHE A 68 7.98 26.56 29.04
C PHE A 68 8.42 28.00 29.37
N VAL A 69 8.34 28.91 28.40
CA VAL A 69 8.35 30.36 28.62
C VAL A 69 6.99 30.88 29.14
N ALA A 70 5.92 30.07 29.21
CA ALA A 70 4.53 30.49 29.50
C ALA A 70 3.68 29.66 30.52
N CYS A 71 3.44 28.32 30.44
CA CYS A 71 2.79 27.45 31.47
C CYS A 71 2.70 25.94 31.07
N GLU A 72 2.48 25.04 32.06
CA GLU A 72 2.71 23.57 32.13
C GLU A 72 1.43 22.66 32.10
N ASN A 73 1.58 21.35 31.76
CA ASN A 73 0.69 20.14 31.92
C ASN A 73 -0.15 19.68 30.67
N ASP A 74 -0.45 18.41 30.36
CA ASP A 74 -0.18 17.06 30.93
C ASP A 74 -0.34 15.94 29.85
N LYS A 75 -0.01 14.72 30.25
CA LYS A 75 0.20 13.42 29.58
C LYS A 75 -0.99 12.80 28.82
N ASP A 76 -0.84 12.61 27.50
CA ASP A 76 -1.61 11.62 26.70
C ASP A 76 -0.71 10.83 25.70
N ALA A 77 0.61 11.06 25.70
CA ALA A 77 1.54 10.50 24.71
C ALA A 77 1.84 8.99 24.87
N LEU A 78 1.54 8.41 26.05
CA LEU A 78 1.95 7.05 26.46
C LEU A 78 1.10 5.93 25.80
N LEU A 79 -0.05 6.24 25.21
CA LEU A 79 -0.90 5.23 24.55
C LEU A 79 -0.67 5.10 23.04
N ALA A 80 -0.02 6.07 22.39
CA ALA A 80 0.28 6.02 20.97
C ALA A 80 1.55 5.21 20.65
N GLU A 81 2.46 5.08 21.61
CA GLU A 81 3.72 4.31 21.52
C GLU A 81 3.48 2.78 21.56
N PHE A 82 2.33 2.33 22.07
CA PHE A 82 1.95 0.92 22.19
C PHE A 82 1.68 0.19 20.85
N LEU A 83 1.68 0.90 19.72
CA LEU A 83 1.57 0.33 18.36
C LEU A 83 2.89 0.39 17.56
N GLU A 84 3.98 0.93 18.12
CA GLU A 84 5.31 1.01 17.48
C GLU A 84 6.16 -0.27 17.69
N SER A 85 5.52 -1.41 17.94
CA SER A 85 6.19 -2.71 17.89
C SER A 85 6.28 -3.22 16.44
N ASP A 86 7.47 -3.67 16.09
CA ASP A 86 7.91 -4.33 14.85
C ASP A 86 8.15 -3.36 13.68
N GLU A 87 9.37 -3.06 13.26
CA GLU A 87 10.53 -3.94 13.11
C GLU A 87 11.84 -3.15 13.39
N SER A 88 12.61 -3.66 14.34
CA SER A 88 13.95 -3.18 14.67
C SER A 88 14.93 -3.46 13.51
N LEU A 89 15.31 -2.44 12.77
CA LEU A 89 16.55 -2.44 11.99
C LEU A 89 17.51 -1.43 12.63
N ASP A 90 18.38 -1.95 13.49
CA ASP A 90 19.45 -1.25 14.19
C ASP A 90 20.42 -0.62 13.17
N ILE A 91 20.23 0.67 12.88
CA ILE A 91 21.22 1.49 12.17
C ILE A 91 21.83 2.40 13.23
N GLY A 92 22.90 1.90 13.84
CA GLY A 92 23.65 2.62 14.85
C GLY A 92 24.09 4.00 14.37
N LEU A 93 23.53 5.04 14.98
CA LEU A 93 24.13 6.37 14.99
C LEU A 93 23.78 7.09 16.29
N SER A 94 24.64 6.86 17.29
CA SER A 94 24.70 7.57 18.57
C SER A 94 25.04 9.06 18.36
N GLN A 95 24.05 9.98 18.40
CA GLN A 95 24.23 11.40 18.79
C GLN A 95 22.89 12.04 19.27
N PRO A 96 22.88 12.75 20.43
CA PRO A 96 21.65 13.17 21.15
C PRO A 96 20.94 14.45 20.65
N MET A 97 21.22 14.92 19.42
CA MET A 97 20.48 16.06 18.81
C MET A 97 19.87 15.72 17.45
N GLY A 98 20.18 14.53 16.91
CA GLY A 98 19.62 14.02 15.66
C GLY A 98 18.41 13.13 15.84
N GLU A 99 17.96 12.88 17.07
CA GLU A 99 17.03 11.79 17.40
C GLU A 99 15.70 11.90 16.63
N ASN A 100 15.08 13.09 16.61
CA ASN A 100 13.85 13.32 15.83
C ASN A 100 14.07 13.25 14.31
N ILE A 101 15.21 13.72 13.80
CA ILE A 101 15.53 13.72 12.37
C ILE A 101 15.84 12.29 11.88
N LEU A 102 16.48 11.48 12.72
CA LEU A 102 16.83 10.11 12.43
C LEU A 102 15.57 9.25 12.23
N TYR A 103 14.50 9.47 13.01
CA TYR A 103 13.20 8.83 12.77
C TYR A 103 12.60 9.18 11.40
N PHE A 104 12.69 10.45 10.95
CA PHE A 104 12.22 10.84 9.62
C PHE A 104 13.02 10.18 8.49
N VAL A 105 14.35 10.05 8.66
CA VAL A 105 15.21 9.39 7.67
C VAL A 105 14.90 7.90 7.58
N ILE A 106 14.76 7.21 8.72
CA ILE A 106 14.41 5.79 8.75
C ILE A 106 13.04 5.54 8.14
N LEU A 107 12.00 6.31 8.51
CA LEU A 107 10.67 6.20 7.91
C LEU A 107 10.71 6.41 6.40
N GLY A 108 11.45 7.41 5.92
CA GLY A 108 11.61 7.67 4.49
C GLY A 108 12.25 6.50 3.74
N CYS A 109 13.31 5.90 4.32
CA CYS A 109 13.95 4.72 3.75
C CYS A 109 13.00 3.51 3.72
N VAL A 110 12.24 3.26 4.79
CA VAL A 110 11.26 2.17 4.86
C VAL A 110 10.18 2.34 3.80
N VAL A 111 9.59 3.52 3.68
CA VAL A 111 8.55 3.80 2.67
C VAL A 111 9.09 3.63 1.25
N TRP A 112 10.31 4.09 1.01
CA TRP A 112 10.94 3.94 -0.30
C TRP A 112 11.16 2.47 -0.69
N VAL A 113 11.70 1.67 0.23
CA VAL A 113 11.92 0.24 0.01
C VAL A 113 10.61 -0.51 -0.15
N THR A 114 9.66 -0.31 0.77
CA THR A 114 8.34 -0.97 0.73
C THR A 114 7.57 -0.60 -0.52
N GLY A 115 7.60 0.66 -0.96
CA GLY A 115 6.98 1.11 -2.20
C GLY A 115 7.61 0.51 -3.45
N PHE A 116 8.94 0.40 -3.48
CA PHE A 116 9.65 -0.26 -4.59
C PHE A 116 9.31 -1.75 -4.68
N VAL A 117 9.29 -2.45 -3.54
CA VAL A 117 8.95 -3.88 -3.48
C VAL A 117 7.49 -4.11 -3.86
N GLN A 118 6.57 -3.29 -3.35
CA GLN A 118 5.14 -3.37 -3.64
C GLN A 118 4.86 -3.23 -5.14
N THR A 119 5.37 -2.17 -5.77
CA THR A 119 5.16 -1.90 -7.20
C THR A 119 5.81 -2.99 -8.07
N SER A 120 7.02 -3.43 -7.72
CA SER A 120 7.71 -4.52 -8.43
C SER A 120 6.95 -5.85 -8.33
N CYS A 121 6.44 -6.21 -7.15
CA CYS A 121 5.66 -7.45 -6.97
C CYS A 121 4.35 -7.42 -7.75
N LEU A 122 3.64 -6.29 -7.75
CA LEU A 122 2.41 -6.14 -8.55
C LEU A 122 2.71 -6.22 -10.05
N MET A 123 3.81 -5.64 -10.51
CA MET A 123 4.24 -5.71 -11.91
C MET A 123 4.50 -7.15 -12.34
N LEU A 124 5.29 -7.90 -11.58
CA LEU A 124 5.60 -9.31 -11.85
C LEU A 124 4.34 -10.19 -11.83
N SER A 125 3.43 -9.93 -10.88
CA SER A 125 2.15 -10.66 -10.83
C SER A 125 1.28 -10.36 -12.06
N SER A 126 1.21 -9.09 -12.46
CA SER A 126 0.41 -8.67 -13.61
C SER A 126 0.92 -9.31 -14.92
N GLU A 127 2.23 -9.40 -15.11
CA GLU A 127 2.83 -10.02 -16.29
C GLU A 127 2.46 -11.50 -16.40
N ASN A 128 2.57 -12.24 -15.29
CA ASN A 128 2.20 -13.65 -15.23
C ASN A 128 0.73 -13.88 -15.55
N GLN A 129 -0.16 -13.01 -15.05
CA GLN A 129 -1.60 -13.09 -15.31
C GLN A 129 -1.93 -12.76 -16.77
N ILE A 130 -1.32 -11.72 -17.34
CA ILE A 130 -1.54 -11.29 -18.72
C ILE A 130 -1.08 -12.36 -19.71
N ASN A 131 0.07 -13.00 -19.47
CA ASN A 131 0.58 -14.04 -20.36
C ASN A 131 -0.34 -15.27 -20.43
N ARG A 132 -0.92 -15.67 -19.28
CA ARG A 132 -1.90 -16.76 -19.23
C ARG A 132 -3.21 -16.38 -19.92
N LEU A 133 -3.70 -15.15 -19.69
CA LEU A 133 -4.90 -14.64 -20.33
C LEU A 133 -4.75 -14.65 -21.87
N ARG A 134 -3.62 -14.17 -22.38
CA ARG A 134 -3.31 -14.18 -23.82
C ARG A 134 -3.29 -15.60 -24.38
N ALA A 135 -2.63 -16.55 -23.71
CA ALA A 135 -2.59 -17.95 -24.14
C ALA A 135 -3.97 -18.60 -24.19
N ALA A 136 -4.81 -18.39 -23.17
CA ALA A 136 -6.17 -18.91 -23.11
C ALA A 136 -7.07 -18.31 -24.21
N TYR A 137 -6.91 -17.01 -24.51
CA TYR A 137 -7.63 -16.33 -25.58
C TYR A 137 -7.30 -16.93 -26.96
N PHE A 138 -6.00 -17.12 -27.29
CA PHE A 138 -5.61 -17.71 -28.57
C PHE A 138 -6.08 -19.16 -28.72
N SER A 139 -6.03 -19.96 -27.65
CA SER A 139 -6.53 -21.33 -27.69
C SER A 139 -8.03 -21.43 -27.95
N ALA A 140 -8.83 -20.47 -27.45
CA ALA A 140 -10.28 -20.46 -27.64
C ALA A 140 -10.71 -19.96 -29.02
N ILE A 141 -9.86 -19.16 -29.70
CA ILE A 141 -10.17 -18.65 -31.05
C ILE A 141 -9.70 -19.61 -32.15
N ALA A 142 -8.69 -20.44 -31.87
CA ALA A 142 -8.15 -21.43 -32.79
C ALA A 142 -8.83 -22.81 -32.70
N SER A 143 -9.71 -23.02 -31.71
CA SER A 143 -10.55 -24.21 -31.53
C SER A 143 -11.96 -23.99 -32.07
#